data_AF-A0A1H4SRQ7-F1
#
_entry.id   AF-A0A1H4SRQ7-F1
#
_cell.length_a   1.000
_cell.length_b   1.000
_cell.length_c   1.000
_cell.angle_alpha   90.00
_cell.angle_beta   90.00
_cell.angle_gamma   90.00
#
_symmetry.space_group_name_H-M   'P 1'
#
loop_
_entity.id
_entity.type
_entity.pdbx_description
1 polymer ?
#
loop_
_entity_poly.entity_id
_entity_poly.type
_entity_poly.pdbx_seq_one_letter_code
_entity_poly.pdbx_strand_id
1 'polypeptide(L)'
;MIHHYGLHSDGDLFFLHERKKSLCLTEGLSKLASPFEILNRTTWLRCVHDILPLDELAEPTTTDLPLLEKLAPIPDGGAYWVPHKAMPWIEETYRLCNPTRQVIHHPWATTNKALTFEVNHTNLAPLIIVNYQSQHFPALNMLLRTPRVRTIVFCGDLKPPAATTLPVPDHDPPPDTDWARLGTSLLLGYINKKVNDVRHSHAS
;
A
#
# COMPACT_ATOMS: atom_id res chain seq x y z
N MET A 1 -15.75 -10.87 -8.42
CA MET A 1 -15.95 -9.42 -8.23
C MET A 1 -14.73 -8.94 -7.48
N ILE A 2 -13.96 -7.98 -8.00
CA ILE A 2 -12.67 -7.61 -7.39
C ILE A 2 -12.96 -6.54 -6.32
N HIS A 3 -12.51 -6.77 -5.09
CA HIS A 3 -12.85 -6.00 -3.89
C HIS A 3 -11.63 -5.21 -3.38
N HIS A 4 -11.84 -4.08 -2.74
CA HIS A 4 -10.82 -3.08 -2.38
C HIS A 4 -10.98 -2.76 -0.84
N TYR A 5 -9.96 -2.32 -0.06
CA TYR A 5 -9.92 -1.97 1.42
C TYR A 5 -8.99 -0.79 1.80
N GLY A 6 -9.13 -0.19 3.00
CA GLY A 6 -8.26 0.91 3.50
C GLY A 6 -7.91 0.77 4.99
N LEU A 7 -6.61 0.66 5.31
CA LEU A 7 -6.07 0.64 6.67
C LEU A 7 -5.34 1.96 6.93
N HIS A 8 -5.67 2.60 8.04
CA HIS A 8 -5.14 3.89 8.45
C HIS A 8 -4.38 3.74 9.77
N SER A 9 -3.39 4.59 10.03
CA SER A 9 -2.61 4.57 11.27
C SER A 9 -2.47 5.96 11.85
N ASP A 10 -2.69 6.10 13.16
CA ASP A 10 -2.41 7.30 13.95
C ASP A 10 -1.48 6.93 15.12
N GLY A 11 -0.18 7.22 15.00
CA GLY A 11 0.83 6.66 15.88
C GLY A 11 0.85 5.12 15.84
N ASP A 12 0.69 4.50 17.00
CA ASP A 12 0.62 3.03 17.16
C ASP A 12 -0.81 2.47 17.04
N LEU A 13 -1.78 3.33 16.75
CA LEU A 13 -3.18 2.94 16.60
C LEU A 13 -3.50 2.64 15.13
N PHE A 14 -4.08 1.47 14.89
CA PHE A 14 -4.45 1.02 13.54
C PHE A 14 -5.96 1.00 13.40
N PHE A 15 -6.48 1.66 12.36
CA PHE A 15 -7.90 1.74 12.06
C PHE A 15 -8.19 1.11 10.70
N LEU A 16 -9.04 0.08 10.68
CA LEU A 16 -9.59 -0.46 9.43
C LEU A 16 -10.83 0.33 9.05
N HIS A 17 -10.87 0.88 7.83
CA HIS A 17 -11.99 1.68 7.33
C HIS A 17 -12.79 0.87 6.32
N GLU A 18 -14.10 0.76 6.57
CA GLU A 18 -15.03 -0.06 5.79
C GLU A 18 -16.26 0.78 5.47
N ARG A 19 -16.58 1.05 4.19
CA ARG A 19 -17.79 1.74 3.67
C ARG A 19 -18.28 3.00 4.40
N LYS A 20 -18.70 2.88 5.67
CA LYS A 20 -19.25 3.91 6.57
C LYS A 20 -18.80 3.79 8.04
N LYS A 21 -17.87 2.89 8.36
CA LYS A 21 -17.42 2.58 9.72
C LYS A 21 -15.90 2.50 9.76
N SER A 22 -15.35 2.72 10.94
CA SER A 22 -13.95 2.43 11.24
C SER A 22 -13.92 1.51 12.45
N LEU A 23 -13.02 0.54 12.42
CA LEU A 23 -12.71 -0.34 13.54
C LEU A 23 -11.28 -0.05 13.97
N CYS A 24 -11.09 0.35 15.22
CA CYS A 24 -9.77 0.34 15.83
C CYS A 24 -9.35 -1.10 16.08
N LEU A 25 -8.24 -1.52 15.47
CA LEU A 25 -7.70 -2.87 15.57
C LEU A 25 -6.82 -3.03 16.81
N THR A 26 -6.43 -1.91 17.46
CA THR A 26 -5.65 -1.93 18.69
C THR A 26 -6.45 -2.55 19.82
N GLU A 27 -5.85 -3.51 20.53
CA GLU A 27 -6.52 -4.26 21.58
C GLU A 27 -7.03 -3.36 22.72
N GLY A 28 -8.21 -3.68 23.26
CA GLY A 28 -8.87 -2.88 24.29
C GLY A 28 -9.46 -1.55 23.79
N LEU A 29 -9.15 -1.15 22.54
CA LEU A 29 -9.54 0.14 21.97
C LEU A 29 -10.51 0.01 20.79
N SER A 30 -11.16 -1.14 20.59
CA SER A 30 -12.10 -1.36 19.48
C SER A 30 -13.29 -0.38 19.43
N LYS A 31 -13.57 0.32 20.54
CA LYS A 31 -14.60 1.37 20.63
C LYS A 31 -14.08 2.77 20.29
N LEU A 32 -12.78 2.93 20.10
CA LEU A 32 -12.15 4.21 19.78
C LEU A 32 -12.60 4.65 18.39
N ALA A 33 -13.09 5.89 18.31
CA ALA A 33 -13.45 6.50 17.03
C ALA A 33 -12.18 6.82 16.24
N SER A 34 -12.17 6.49 14.95
CA SER A 34 -11.09 6.91 14.06
C SER A 34 -11.02 8.43 13.97
N PRO A 35 -9.81 9.03 14.10
CA PRO A 35 -9.62 10.47 13.89
C PRO A 35 -9.67 10.85 12.40
N PHE A 36 -9.55 9.87 11.50
CA PHE A 36 -9.63 10.07 10.06
C PHE A 36 -11.08 10.28 9.61
N GLU A 37 -11.31 11.36 8.89
CA GLU A 37 -12.61 11.65 8.27
C GLU A 37 -12.93 10.60 7.20
N ILE A 38 -13.98 9.80 7.43
CA ILE A 38 -14.56 8.92 6.41
C ILE A 38 -15.37 9.81 5.47
N LEU A 39 -14.72 10.40 4.48
CA LEU A 39 -15.39 11.24 3.48
C LEU A 39 -16.41 10.38 2.73
N ASN A 40 -17.71 10.40 3.08
CA ASN A 40 -18.79 9.65 2.41
C ASN A 40 -18.66 9.74 0.87
N ARG A 41 -18.02 8.76 0.25
CA ARG A 41 -17.86 8.63 -1.20
C ARG A 41 -18.43 7.26 -1.54
N THR A 42 -19.33 7.19 -2.49
CA THR A 42 -20.08 5.97 -2.81
C THR A 42 -19.23 4.77 -3.26
N THR A 43 -17.92 4.93 -3.36
CA THR A 43 -16.94 3.93 -3.80
C THR A 43 -16.07 3.35 -2.68
N TRP A 44 -16.42 3.53 -1.41
CA TRP A 44 -15.69 2.91 -0.30
C TRP A 44 -15.86 1.39 -0.21
N LEU A 45 -14.91 0.86 0.53
CA LEU A 45 -14.39 -0.47 0.52
C LEU A 45 -15.10 -1.38 1.50
N ARG A 46 -15.39 -2.64 1.14
CA ARG A 46 -15.90 -3.61 2.12
C ARG A 46 -14.75 -4.05 3.02
N CYS A 47 -15.03 -4.34 4.29
CA CYS A 47 -14.03 -4.84 5.22
C CYS A 47 -13.34 -6.10 4.72
N VAL A 48 -12.07 -6.31 5.09
CA VAL A 48 -11.43 -7.64 5.01
C VAL A 48 -12.28 -8.73 5.71
N HIS A 49 -12.84 -8.45 6.89
CA HIS A 49 -13.79 -9.32 7.61
C HIS A 49 -15.10 -9.64 6.87
N ASP A 50 -15.46 -8.85 5.85
CA ASP A 50 -16.66 -9.04 5.01
C ASP A 50 -16.37 -9.86 3.75
N ILE A 51 -15.09 -10.14 3.46
CA ILE A 51 -14.60 -10.72 2.20
C ILE A 51 -14.26 -12.19 2.38
N LEU A 52 -13.59 -12.56 3.48
CA LEU A 52 -13.34 -13.95 3.88
C LEU A 52 -13.35 -14.04 5.42
N PRO A 53 -13.84 -15.15 6.00
CA PRO A 53 -13.65 -15.43 7.42
C PRO A 53 -12.15 -15.41 7.77
N LEU A 54 -11.80 -14.78 8.90
CA LEU A 54 -10.41 -14.61 9.35
C LEU A 54 -9.63 -15.93 9.46
N ASP A 55 -10.37 -17.01 9.68
CA ASP A 55 -9.95 -18.39 9.87
C ASP A 55 -9.70 -19.17 8.57
N GLU A 56 -10.12 -18.65 7.41
CA GLU A 56 -9.97 -19.32 6.10
C GLU A 56 -8.76 -18.81 5.28
N LEU A 57 -8.04 -17.83 5.78
CA LEU A 57 -6.92 -17.19 5.09
C LEU A 57 -5.59 -17.70 5.63
N ALA A 58 -4.97 -18.64 4.91
CA ALA A 58 -3.59 -19.03 5.16
C ALA A 58 -2.65 -17.82 4.97
N GLU A 59 -1.66 -17.68 5.85
CA GLU A 59 -0.57 -16.72 5.65
C GLU A 59 0.12 -17.06 4.31
N PRO A 60 0.22 -16.10 3.38
CA PRO A 60 0.96 -16.35 2.16
C PRO A 60 2.44 -16.48 2.55
N THR A 61 3.08 -17.58 2.19
CA THR A 61 4.53 -17.67 2.24
C THR A 61 5.10 -16.70 1.19
N THR A 62 5.47 -15.49 1.62
CA THR A 62 6.01 -14.41 0.76
C THR A 62 7.48 -14.62 0.38
N THR A 63 8.06 -15.74 0.80
CA THR A 63 9.51 -16.01 0.76
C THR A 63 10.15 -15.94 -0.61
N ASP A 64 9.38 -16.02 -1.70
CA ASP A 64 9.91 -16.04 -3.07
C ASP A 64 9.74 -14.70 -3.83
N LEU A 65 9.12 -13.67 -3.23
CA LEU A 65 8.67 -12.49 -3.96
C LEU A 65 9.00 -11.16 -3.23
N PRO A 66 10.29 -10.78 -3.10
CA PRO A 66 10.72 -9.58 -2.36
C PRO A 66 10.16 -8.27 -2.94
N LEU A 67 9.86 -8.27 -4.24
CA LEU A 67 9.20 -7.16 -4.91
C LEU A 67 7.74 -7.00 -4.41
N LEU A 68 7.05 -8.10 -4.11
CA LEU A 68 5.65 -8.07 -3.67
C LEU A 68 5.46 -7.54 -2.27
N GLU A 69 6.39 -7.76 -1.34
CA GLU A 69 6.26 -7.21 0.01
C GLU A 69 6.21 -5.68 0.00
N LYS A 70 6.95 -5.05 -0.91
CA LYS A 70 6.99 -3.59 -1.05
C LYS A 70 5.89 -3.02 -1.94
N LEU A 71 5.29 -3.89 -2.75
CA LEU A 71 4.14 -3.56 -3.60
C LEU A 71 2.81 -3.95 -2.98
N ALA A 72 2.85 -4.69 -1.87
CA ALA A 72 1.70 -5.06 -1.09
C ALA A 72 1.03 -3.78 -0.55
N PRO A 73 -0.29 -3.83 -0.37
CA PRO A 73 -1.03 -2.76 0.25
C PRO A 73 -0.81 -2.78 1.76
N ILE A 74 0.40 -2.46 2.20
CA ILE A 74 0.79 -2.33 3.60
C ILE A 74 1.44 -0.96 3.82
N PRO A 75 1.25 -0.31 4.98
CA PRO A 75 1.93 0.93 5.29
C PRO A 75 3.44 0.68 5.40
N ASP A 76 4.20 1.24 4.49
CA ASP A 76 5.65 1.30 4.54
C ASP A 76 6.01 2.67 3.98
N GLY A 77 6.35 3.63 4.84
CA GLY A 77 6.76 4.97 4.42
C GLY A 77 8.09 4.98 3.62
N GLY A 78 8.52 3.87 3.04
CA GLY A 78 9.69 3.74 2.20
C GLY A 78 9.54 4.39 0.82
N ALA A 79 10.68 4.56 0.16
CA ALA A 79 10.77 4.99 -1.22
C ALA A 79 11.71 4.05 -1.97
N TYR A 80 11.21 3.47 -3.06
CA TYR A 80 11.85 2.36 -3.74
C TYR A 80 11.96 2.62 -5.24
N TRP A 81 12.98 2.07 -5.85
CA TRP A 81 13.21 2.16 -7.29
C TRP A 81 13.37 0.77 -7.90
N VAL A 82 12.74 0.59 -9.06
CA VAL A 82 12.90 -0.56 -9.93
C VAL A 82 13.16 -0.11 -11.38
N PRO A 83 13.97 -0.86 -12.15
CA PRO A 83 14.16 -0.61 -13.58
C PRO A 83 12.86 -0.82 -14.38
N HIS A 84 12.80 -0.23 -15.59
CA HIS A 84 11.66 -0.35 -16.51
C HIS A 84 11.22 -1.80 -16.80
N LYS A 85 12.16 -2.77 -16.80
CA LYS A 85 11.84 -4.20 -16.98
C LYS A 85 10.86 -4.75 -15.95
N ALA A 86 10.69 -4.08 -14.80
CA ALA A 86 9.73 -4.47 -13.77
C ALA A 86 8.29 -4.08 -14.09
N MET A 87 8.01 -3.38 -15.21
CA MET A 87 6.67 -2.88 -15.51
C MET A 87 5.57 -3.96 -15.48
N PRO A 88 5.76 -5.19 -16.00
CA PRO A 88 4.74 -6.24 -15.89
C PRO A 88 4.36 -6.54 -14.43
N TRP A 89 5.35 -6.62 -13.54
CA TRP A 89 5.11 -6.77 -12.10
C TRP A 89 4.35 -5.58 -11.53
N ILE A 90 4.76 -4.35 -11.88
CA ILE A 90 4.10 -3.11 -11.44
C ILE A 90 2.64 -3.07 -11.91
N GLU A 91 2.33 -3.51 -13.12
CA GLU A 91 0.96 -3.56 -13.64
C GLU A 91 0.09 -4.56 -12.85
N GLU A 92 0.63 -5.74 -12.51
CA GLU A 92 -0.08 -6.71 -11.69
C GLU A 92 -0.30 -6.23 -10.24
N THR A 93 0.52 -5.31 -9.72
CA THR A 93 0.28 -4.74 -8.37
C THR A 93 -1.03 -3.98 -8.24
N TYR A 94 -1.55 -3.44 -9.34
CA TYR A 94 -2.88 -2.86 -9.35
C TYR A 94 -3.92 -3.85 -8.82
N ARG A 95 -3.74 -5.15 -9.14
CA ARG A 95 -4.65 -6.22 -8.74
C ARG A 95 -4.44 -6.68 -7.30
N LEU A 96 -3.24 -6.54 -6.73
CA LEU A 96 -2.97 -6.80 -5.31
C LEU A 96 -3.75 -5.86 -4.40
N CYS A 97 -3.65 -4.57 -4.70
CA CYS A 97 -4.20 -3.55 -3.83
C CYS A 97 -5.65 -3.26 -4.15
N ASN A 98 -6.03 -3.48 -5.42
CA ASN A 98 -7.26 -3.01 -6.02
C ASN A 98 -7.52 -1.57 -5.54
N PRO A 99 -6.89 -0.55 -6.12
CA PRO A 99 -7.05 0.81 -5.63
C PRO A 99 -8.33 1.47 -6.18
N THR A 100 -9.00 2.28 -5.36
CA THR A 100 -10.21 3.05 -5.76
C THR A 100 -9.89 4.29 -6.59
N ARG A 101 -8.61 4.61 -6.70
CA ARG A 101 -8.07 5.75 -7.43
C ARG A 101 -6.87 5.27 -8.23
N GLN A 102 -6.50 6.06 -9.23
CA GLN A 102 -5.26 5.86 -9.95
C GLN A 102 -4.08 5.90 -8.97
N VAL A 103 -3.19 4.92 -9.06
CA VAL A 103 -1.97 4.82 -8.25
C VAL A 103 -0.69 4.97 -9.08
N ILE A 104 -0.80 4.80 -10.40
CA ILE A 104 0.29 4.99 -11.36
C ILE A 104 0.20 6.40 -11.91
N HIS A 105 1.22 7.20 -11.68
CA HIS A 105 1.28 8.60 -12.09
C HIS A 105 2.49 8.89 -12.96
N HIS A 106 2.28 9.78 -13.92
CA HIS A 106 3.35 10.38 -14.70
C HIS A 106 3.62 11.80 -14.17
N PRO A 107 4.87 12.18 -13.86
CA PRO A 107 5.17 13.52 -13.34
C PRO A 107 4.82 14.66 -14.29
N TRP A 108 4.79 14.41 -15.60
CA TRP A 108 4.39 15.40 -16.60
C TRP A 108 2.87 15.61 -16.66
N ALA A 109 2.08 14.64 -16.18
CA ALA A 109 0.62 14.71 -16.18
C ALA A 109 0.03 15.08 -14.80
N THR A 110 0.82 14.92 -13.72
CA THR A 110 0.35 15.06 -12.35
C THR A 110 1.12 16.15 -11.62
N THR A 111 0.40 17.14 -11.10
CA THR A 111 1.04 18.24 -10.35
C THR A 111 1.67 17.74 -9.05
N ASN A 112 2.74 18.41 -8.60
CA ASN A 112 3.38 18.10 -7.30
C ASN A 112 2.41 18.20 -6.13
N LYS A 113 1.45 19.13 -6.17
CA LYS A 113 0.42 19.26 -5.14
C LYS A 113 -0.46 18.01 -5.08
N ALA A 114 -0.86 17.47 -6.24
CA ALA A 114 -1.63 16.23 -6.31
C ALA A 114 -0.82 15.02 -5.83
N LEU A 115 0.45 14.90 -6.24
CA LEU A 115 1.33 13.82 -5.75
C LEU A 115 1.55 13.89 -4.24
N THR A 116 1.78 15.09 -3.69
CA THR A 116 1.95 15.30 -2.24
C THR A 116 0.68 14.91 -1.48
N PHE A 117 -0.49 15.25 -2.02
CA PHE A 117 -1.77 14.81 -1.46
C PHE A 117 -1.87 13.28 -1.44
N GLU A 118 -1.51 12.60 -2.54
CA GLU A 118 -1.56 11.13 -2.60
C GLU A 118 -0.58 10.46 -1.64
N VAL A 119 0.64 10.99 -1.45
CA VAL A 119 1.64 10.44 -0.51
C VAL A 119 1.17 10.50 0.95
N ASN A 120 0.39 11.53 1.30
CA ASN A 120 -0.15 11.72 2.65
C ASN A 120 -1.47 10.96 2.87
N HIS A 121 -2.05 10.39 1.81
CA HIS A 121 -3.33 9.74 1.91
C HIS A 121 -3.16 8.32 2.44
N THR A 122 -3.84 7.97 3.52
CA THR A 122 -3.67 6.70 4.27
C THR A 122 -4.34 5.50 3.59
N ASN A 123 -4.49 5.49 2.27
CA ASN A 123 -4.83 4.24 1.55
C ASN A 123 -3.55 3.41 1.39
N LEU A 124 -3.67 2.10 1.35
CA LEU A 124 -2.54 1.20 1.46
C LEU A 124 -1.78 0.94 0.16
N ALA A 125 -2.38 1.26 -0.98
CA ALA A 125 -1.74 1.02 -2.27
C ALA A 125 -0.47 1.89 -2.43
N PRO A 126 0.63 1.33 -2.97
CA PRO A 126 1.83 2.10 -3.25
C PRO A 126 1.52 3.20 -4.27
N LEU A 127 2.11 4.39 -4.08
CA LEU A 127 2.14 5.42 -5.11
C LEU A 127 3.25 5.07 -6.12
N ILE A 128 2.86 4.81 -7.36
CA ILE A 128 3.79 4.41 -8.41
C ILE A 128 4.03 5.60 -9.35
N ILE A 129 5.29 5.95 -9.54
CA ILE A 129 5.73 7.03 -10.44
C ILE A 129 6.50 6.44 -11.62
N VAL A 130 6.03 6.69 -12.84
CA VAL A 130 6.61 6.12 -14.07
C VAL A 130 6.89 7.20 -15.12
N ASN A 131 7.69 6.84 -16.14
CA ASN A 131 8.04 7.72 -17.27
C ASN A 131 8.61 9.08 -16.84
N TYR A 132 9.41 9.09 -15.78
CA TYR A 132 10.07 10.29 -15.31
C TYR A 132 11.46 10.45 -15.93
N GLN A 133 11.95 11.69 -15.99
CA GLN A 133 13.22 12.06 -16.60
C GLN A 133 14.04 12.87 -15.59
N SER A 134 15.32 13.11 -15.89
CA SER A 134 16.24 13.88 -15.05
C SER A 134 15.68 15.25 -14.65
N GLN A 135 15.00 15.95 -15.57
CA GLN A 135 14.37 17.24 -15.30
C GLN A 135 13.27 17.20 -14.21
N HIS A 136 12.68 16.03 -13.94
CA HIS A 136 11.65 15.87 -12.90
C HIS A 136 12.26 15.66 -11.50
N PHE A 137 13.57 15.39 -11.39
CA PHE A 137 14.22 15.04 -10.13
C PHE A 137 14.09 16.10 -9.02
N PRO A 138 14.15 17.41 -9.29
CA PRO A 138 13.93 18.40 -8.25
C PRO A 138 12.56 18.24 -7.57
N ALA A 139 11.50 18.03 -8.36
CA ALA A 139 10.15 17.81 -7.87
C ALA A 139 10.00 16.48 -7.12
N LEU A 140 10.56 15.39 -7.67
CA LEU A 140 10.52 14.08 -7.01
C LEU A 140 11.31 14.07 -5.70
N ASN A 141 12.45 14.76 -5.64
CA ASN A 141 13.23 14.92 -4.41
C ASN A 141 12.46 15.71 -3.34
N MET A 142 11.64 16.69 -3.73
CA MET A 142 10.73 17.35 -2.78
C MET A 142 9.67 16.38 -2.24
N LEU A 143 9.08 15.56 -3.12
CA LEU A 143 8.11 14.54 -2.73
C LEU A 143 8.71 13.52 -1.74
N LEU A 144 9.95 13.11 -1.97
CA LEU A 144 10.69 12.19 -1.10
C LEU A 144 11.01 12.75 0.30
N ARG A 145 10.93 14.08 0.48
CA ARG A 145 11.12 14.74 1.77
C ARG A 145 9.81 14.93 2.53
N THR A 146 8.66 14.69 1.91
CA THR A 146 7.37 14.77 2.59
C THR A 146 7.25 13.60 3.59
N PRO A 147 6.82 13.86 4.84
CA PRO A 147 6.42 12.79 5.76
C PRO A 147 5.38 11.91 5.08
N ARG A 148 5.59 10.61 5.04
CA ARG A 148 4.78 9.71 4.21
C ARG A 148 4.38 8.48 4.98
N VAL A 149 3.15 8.04 4.73
CA VAL A 149 2.59 6.80 5.28
C VAL A 149 2.53 5.72 4.19
N ARG A 150 2.47 6.13 2.92
CA ARG A 150 2.50 5.22 1.76
C ARG A 150 3.90 4.95 1.26
N THR A 151 4.05 3.76 0.70
CA THR A 151 5.18 3.38 -0.14
C THR A 151 5.17 4.20 -1.43
N ILE A 152 6.32 4.70 -1.85
CA ILE A 152 6.50 5.29 -3.18
C ILE A 152 7.40 4.37 -4.00
N VAL A 153 6.98 4.03 -5.21
CA VAL A 153 7.72 3.18 -6.13
C VAL A 153 8.00 3.94 -7.42
N PHE A 154 9.27 4.10 -7.74
CA PHE A 154 9.73 4.68 -8.99
C PHE A 154 10.05 3.54 -9.96
N CYS A 155 9.35 3.48 -11.10
CA CYS A 155 9.67 2.55 -12.18
C CYS A 155 10.16 3.33 -13.40
N GLY A 156 11.43 3.14 -13.75
CA GLY A 156 12.05 3.85 -14.88
C GLY A 156 13.56 3.67 -14.95
N ASP A 157 14.18 4.29 -15.95
CA ASP A 157 15.59 4.04 -16.28
C ASP A 157 16.57 4.72 -15.32
N LEU A 158 16.16 5.84 -14.72
CA LEU A 158 17.02 6.61 -13.82
C LEU A 158 16.60 6.36 -12.37
N LYS A 159 17.53 6.07 -11.47
CA LYS A 159 17.21 5.94 -10.05
C LYS A 159 17.18 7.31 -9.36
N PRO A 160 16.09 7.70 -8.66
CA PRO A 160 16.10 8.88 -7.81
C PRO A 160 17.10 8.72 -6.65
N PRO A 161 17.89 9.75 -6.28
CA PRO A 161 18.99 9.62 -5.33
C PRO A 161 18.60 9.06 -3.94
N ALA A 162 17.40 9.37 -3.45
CA ALA A 162 16.92 8.94 -2.13
C ALA A 162 16.05 7.67 -2.17
N ALA A 163 15.91 7.01 -3.31
CA ALA A 163 15.16 5.76 -3.44
C ALA A 163 16.05 4.53 -3.19
N THR A 164 15.51 3.50 -2.54
CA THR A 164 16.20 2.21 -2.34
C THR A 164 15.94 1.30 -3.54
N THR A 165 16.98 0.66 -4.07
CA THR A 165 16.80 -0.27 -5.20
C THR A 165 16.14 -1.55 -4.70
N LEU A 166 15.06 -1.99 -5.34
CA LEU A 166 14.47 -3.30 -5.08
C LEU A 166 14.99 -4.34 -6.08
N PRO A 167 15.20 -5.58 -5.63
CA PRO A 167 15.46 -6.69 -6.54
C PRO A 167 14.22 -6.95 -7.39
N VAL A 168 14.41 -7.08 -8.69
CA VAL A 168 13.34 -7.41 -9.64
C VAL A 168 13.52 -8.86 -10.08
N PRO A 169 12.50 -9.71 -9.97
CA PRO A 169 12.55 -11.07 -10.50
C PRO A 169 12.89 -11.08 -11.99
N ASP A 170 13.68 -12.05 -12.43
CA ASP A 170 14.06 -12.18 -13.85
C ASP A 170 12.96 -12.83 -14.71
N HIS A 171 11.88 -13.30 -14.08
CA HIS A 171 10.70 -13.84 -14.75
C HIS A 171 9.53 -12.84 -14.67
N ASP A 172 8.61 -12.94 -15.63
CA ASP A 172 7.35 -12.22 -15.60
C ASP A 172 6.43 -12.74 -14.47
N PRO A 173 5.49 -11.92 -13.98
CA PRO A 173 4.51 -12.35 -12.99
C PRO A 173 3.73 -13.59 -13.49
N PRO A 174 3.47 -14.61 -12.64
CA PRO A 174 2.77 -15.81 -13.10
C PRO A 174 1.33 -15.49 -13.52
N PRO A 175 0.88 -15.91 -14.72
CA PRO A 175 -0.35 -15.44 -15.35
C PRO A 175 -1.64 -15.86 -14.61
N ASP A 176 -1.62 -17.02 -13.95
CA ASP A 176 -2.78 -17.59 -13.26
C ASP A 176 -2.83 -17.24 -11.75
N THR A 177 -2.03 -16.27 -11.33
CA THR A 177 -2.02 -15.83 -9.93
C THR A 177 -3.29 -15.07 -9.60
N ASP A 178 -4.03 -15.49 -8.57
CA ASP A 178 -5.10 -14.69 -7.98
C ASP A 178 -4.51 -13.56 -7.13
N TRP A 179 -4.03 -12.51 -7.80
CA TRP A 179 -3.37 -11.35 -7.19
C TRP A 179 -4.25 -10.67 -6.14
N ALA A 180 -5.56 -10.59 -6.36
CA ALA A 180 -6.46 -9.95 -5.41
C ALA A 180 -6.57 -10.74 -4.10
N ARG A 181 -6.66 -12.08 -4.20
CA ARG A 181 -6.61 -12.96 -3.03
C ARG A 181 -5.27 -12.84 -2.31
N LEU A 182 -4.16 -12.87 -3.05
CA LEU A 182 -2.82 -12.71 -2.47
C LEU A 182 -2.67 -11.38 -1.72
N GLY A 183 -3.09 -10.27 -2.32
CA GLY A 183 -3.05 -8.95 -1.68
C GLY A 183 -3.91 -8.89 -0.41
N THR A 184 -5.08 -9.52 -0.42
CA THR A 184 -5.94 -9.64 0.77
C THR A 184 -5.27 -10.44 1.88
N SER A 185 -4.66 -11.58 1.55
CA SER A 185 -3.91 -12.40 2.50
C SER A 185 -2.72 -11.64 3.11
N LEU A 186 -1.98 -10.89 2.29
CA LEU A 186 -0.85 -10.05 2.73
C LEU A 186 -1.27 -8.98 3.72
N LEU A 187 -2.35 -8.25 3.42
CA LEU A 187 -2.87 -7.25 4.34
C LEU A 187 -3.32 -7.91 5.66
N LEU A 188 -4.02 -9.04 5.58
CA LEU A 188 -4.50 -9.70 6.79
C LEU A 188 -3.34 -10.14 7.68
N GLY A 189 -2.30 -10.75 7.11
CA GLY A 189 -1.08 -11.11 7.83
C GLY A 189 -0.43 -9.90 8.50
N TYR A 190 -0.35 -8.77 7.79
CA TYR A 190 0.13 -7.51 8.37
C TYR A 190 -0.72 -7.03 9.55
N ILE A 191 -2.06 -7.03 9.41
CA ILE A 191 -2.98 -6.65 10.47
C ILE A 191 -2.80 -7.55 11.70
N ASN A 192 -2.78 -8.87 11.52
CA ASN A 192 -2.62 -9.84 12.60
C ASN A 192 -1.30 -9.63 13.35
N LYS A 193 -0.20 -9.44 12.61
CA LYS A 193 1.09 -9.12 13.20
C LYS A 193 1.02 -7.85 14.05
N LYS A 194 0.43 -6.77 13.52
CA LYS A 194 0.29 -5.51 14.27
C LYS A 194 -0.57 -5.64 15.52
N VAL A 195 -1.68 -6.35 15.45
CA VAL A 195 -2.53 -6.63 16.62
C VAL A 195 -1.74 -7.40 17.68
N ASN A 196 -0.97 -8.41 17.28
CA ASN A 196 -0.14 -9.21 18.20
C ASN A 196 1.04 -8.42 18.79
N ASP A 197 1.70 -7.57 18.00
CA ASP A 197 2.78 -6.70 18.48
C ASP A 197 2.26 -5.79 19.62
N VAL A 198 1.05 -5.23 19.46
CA VAL A 198 0.42 -4.39 20.49
C VAL A 198 0.01 -5.20 21.73
N ARG A 199 -0.45 -6.45 21.56
CA ARG A 199 -0.73 -7.36 22.68
C ARG A 199 0.50 -7.56 23.57
N HIS A 200 1.66 -7.76 22.96
CA HIS A 200 2.89 -8.05 23.68
C HIS A 200 3.51 -6.80 24.33
N SER A 201 3.35 -5.62 23.73
CA SER A 201 3.86 -4.36 24.30
C SER A 201 3.10 -3.90 25.54
N HIS A 202 1.83 -4.30 25.71
CA HIS A 202 1.01 -3.98 26.89
C HIS A 202 1.00 -5.06 27.98
N ALA A 203 1.57 -6.23 27.70
CA ALA A 203 1.75 -7.30 28.69
C ALA A 203 3.11 -7.21 29.44
N SER A 204 3.95 -6.25 29.08
CA SER A 204 5.29 -5.99 29.64
C SER A 204 5.28 -4.77 30.56
#